data_AF-A0A524JCD3-F1
#
_entry.id   AF-A0A524JCD3-F1
#
_cell.length_a   1.000
_cell.length_b   1.000
_cell.length_c   1.000
_cell.angle_alpha   90.00
_cell.angle_beta   90.00
_cell.angle_gamma   90.00
#
_symmetry.space_group_name_H-M   'P 1'
#
loop_
_entity.id
_entity.type
_entity.pdbx_description
1 polymer ?
#
loop_
_entity_poly.entity_id
_entity_poly.type
_entity_poly.pdbx_seq_one_letter_code
_entity_poly.pdbx_strand_id
1 'polypeptide(L)' 'MITKATYAAAQKRAASLLTRTGIAISTAELARIAVADFGLSDLERTGGQILTLVDKAEIAVKLLAMLPNQVLP' A
#
# COMPACT_ATOMS: atom_id res chain seq x y z
N MET A 1 -3.71 1.98 16.00
CA MET A 1 -3.89 2.76 14.77
C MET A 1 -2.67 3.64 14.57
N ILE A 2 -1.98 3.48 13.44
CA ILE A 2 -0.76 4.21 13.09
C ILE A 2 -0.98 5.72 13.01
N THR A 3 0.10 6.47 13.21
CA THR A 3 0.06 7.93 13.09
C THR A 3 -0.07 8.36 11.64
N LYS A 4 -0.55 9.60 11.40
CA LYS A 4 -0.57 10.20 10.05
C LYS A 4 0.82 10.27 9.42
N ALA A 5 1.86 10.52 10.22
CA ALA A 5 3.24 10.55 9.76
C ALA A 5 3.71 9.16 9.31
N THR A 6 3.41 8.12 10.10
CA THR A 6 3.69 6.72 9.75
C THR A 6 2.96 6.31 8.47
N TYR A 7 1.67 6.67 8.37
CA TYR A 7 0.87 6.44 7.17
C TYR A 7 1.52 7.07 5.93
N ALA A 8 1.85 8.37 5.98
CA ALA A 8 2.44 9.09 4.85
C ALA A 8 3.81 8.53 4.45
N ALA A 9 4.63 8.14 5.44
CA ALA A 9 5.92 7.50 5.19
C ALA A 9 5.77 6.14 4.49
N ALA A 10 4.86 5.29 4.96
CA ALA A 10 4.57 3.99 4.35
C ALA A 10 3.99 4.14 2.93
N GLN A 11 3.07 5.10 2.73
CA GLN A 11 2.51 5.41 1.42
C GLN A 11 3.61 5.82 0.42
N LYS A 12 4.53 6.70 0.85
CA LYS A 12 5.68 7.14 0.01
C LYS A 12 6.62 5.98 -0.32
N ARG A 13 6.89 5.09 0.64
CA ARG A 13 7.72 3.89 0.42
C ARG A 13 7.05 2.96 -0.60
N ALA A 14 5.77 2.68 -0.43
CA ALA A 14 5.00 1.87 -1.37
C ALA A 14 4.98 2.47 -2.78
N ALA A 15 4.80 3.79 -2.90
CA ALA A 15 4.88 4.47 -4.19
C ALA A 15 6.25 4.27 -4.84
N SER A 16 7.34 4.41 -4.08
CA SER A 16 8.70 4.16 -4.56
C SER A 16 8.90 2.71 -5.01
N LEU A 17 8.36 1.72 -4.29
CA LEU A 17 8.39 0.31 -4.71
C LEU A 17 7.73 0.14 -6.07
N LEU A 18 6.52 0.68 -6.24
CA LEU A 18 5.73 0.57 -7.46
C LEU A 18 6.38 1.28 -8.65
N THR A 19 6.98 2.46 -8.47
CA THR A 19 7.67 3.19 -9.54
C THR A 19 8.92 2.49 -10.08
N ARG A 20 9.48 1.55 -9.33
CA ARG A 20 10.63 0.74 -9.77
C ARG A 20 10.21 -0.51 -10.55
N THR A 21 8.91 -0.76 -10.68
CA THR A 21 8.38 -1.85 -11.50
C THR A 21 8.23 -1.39 -12.96
N GLY A 22 7.96 -2.34 -13.87
CA GLY A 22 7.59 -2.02 -15.25
C GLY A 22 6.13 -1.61 -15.45
N ILE A 23 5.35 -1.44 -14.37
CA ILE A 23 3.93 -1.09 -14.44
C ILE A 23 3.79 0.42 -14.58
N ALA A 24 3.07 0.86 -15.61
CA ALA A 24 2.72 2.28 -15.77
C ALA A 24 1.68 2.68 -14.72
N ILE A 25 2.07 3.56 -13.80
CA ILE A 25 1.22 4.06 -12.71
C ILE A 25 1.39 5.57 -12.62
N SER A 26 0.29 6.31 -12.67
CA SER A 26 0.27 7.76 -12.57
C SER A 26 0.55 8.25 -11.15
N THR A 27 0.99 9.51 -11.02
CA THR A 27 1.17 10.15 -9.71
C THR A 27 -0.13 10.20 -8.89
N ALA A 28 -1.27 10.40 -9.56
CA ALA A 28 -2.59 10.41 -8.94
C ALA A 28 -3.01 9.01 -8.43
N GLU A 29 -2.60 7.93 -9.10
CA GLU A 29 -2.77 6.57 -8.60
C GLU A 29 -1.89 6.29 -7.38
N LEU A 30 -0.62 6.66 -7.44
CA LEU A 30 0.31 6.47 -6.32
C LEU A 30 -0.16 7.21 -5.05
N ALA A 31 -0.76 8.40 -5.20
CA ALA A 31 -1.34 9.16 -4.09
C ALA A 31 -2.55 8.48 -3.44
N ARG A 32 -3.19 7.50 -4.11
CA ARG A 32 -4.35 6.74 -3.61
C ARG A 32 -3.98 5.43 -2.91
N ILE A 33 -2.69 5.11 -2.76
CA ILE A 33 -2.27 3.93 -2.00
C ILE A 33 -2.83 4.00 -0.58
N ALA A 34 -3.60 3.00 -0.19
CA ALA A 34 -4.10 2.83 1.17
C ALA A 34 -3.05 2.12 2.03
N VAL A 35 -2.90 2.53 3.28
CA VAL A 35 -2.03 1.86 4.26
C VAL A 35 -2.91 1.28 5.37
N ALA A 36 -2.80 -0.02 5.60
CA ALA A 36 -3.55 -0.74 6.61
C ALA A 36 -2.62 -1.38 7.64
N ASP A 37 -2.82 -1.05 8.92
CA ASP A 37 -2.11 -1.66 10.06
C ASP A 37 -2.89 -2.82 10.72
N PHE A 38 -4.11 -3.08 10.25
CA PHE A 38 -5.05 -4.07 10.78
C PHE A 38 -5.27 -4.02 12.31
N GLY A 39 -5.10 -2.84 12.93
CA GLY A 39 -5.20 -2.66 14.37
C GLY A 39 -4.01 -3.19 15.18
N LEU A 40 -2.99 -3.75 14.53
CA LEU A 40 -1.87 -4.43 15.19
C LEU A 40 -0.76 -3.48 15.66
N SER A 41 -0.78 -2.23 15.20
CA SER A 41 0.18 -1.17 15.58
C SER A 41 1.66 -1.51 15.32
N ASP A 42 1.94 -2.48 14.44
CA ASP A 42 3.28 -2.94 14.06
C ASP A 42 3.41 -3.01 12.52
N LEU A 43 3.16 -1.87 11.86
CA LEU A 43 3.03 -1.78 10.40
C LEU A 43 4.25 -2.32 9.64
N GLU A 44 5.47 -2.15 10.17
CA GLU A 44 6.69 -2.61 9.49
C GLU A 44 6.76 -4.14 9.37
N ARG A 45 6.20 -4.87 10.35
CA ARG A 45 6.22 -6.34 10.37
C ARG A 45 4.89 -6.95 9.94
N THR A 46 3.77 -6.29 10.22
CA THR A 46 2.42 -6.78 9.93
C THR A 46 1.51 -5.65 9.44
N GLY A 47 1.04 -5.76 8.21
CA GLY A 47 0.27 -4.71 7.55
C GLY A 47 0.31 -4.78 6.03
N GLY A 48 -0.25 -3.77 5.38
CA GLY A 48 -0.29 -3.71 3.91
C GLY A 48 -0.32 -2.30 3.35
N GLN A 49 0.25 -2.14 2.15
CA GLN A 49 0.11 -0.94 1.32
C GLN A 49 -0.51 -1.34 -0.01
N ILE A 50 -1.72 -0.86 -0.27
CA ILE A 50 -2.62 -1.43 -1.28
C ILE A 50 -3.09 -0.32 -2.22
N LEU A 51 -2.80 -0.46 -3.51
CA LEU A 51 -3.39 0.36 -4.56
C LEU A 51 -4.55 -0.43 -5.20
N THR A 52 -5.76 0.09 -5.10
CA THR A 52 -6.91 -0.48 -5.82
C THR A 52 -7.04 0.18 -7.19
N LEU A 53 -6.93 -0.64 -8.25
CA LEU A 53 -7.08 -0.21 -9.63
C LEU A 53 -8.52 -0.40 -10.10
N VAL A 54 -9.13 -1.53 -9.74
CA VAL A 54 -10.52 -1.87 -10.06
C VAL A 54 -11.20 -2.37 -8.79
N ASP A 55 -12.41 -1.89 -8.55
CA ASP A 55 -13.28 -2.29 -7.45
C ASP A 55 -14.71 -2.33 -7.97
N LYS A 56 -15.14 -3.50 -8.45
CA LYS A 56 -16.49 -3.78 -8.97
C LYS A 56 -17.10 -4.95 -8.18
N ALA A 57 -18.40 -5.17 -8.34
CA ALA A 57 -19.10 -6.22 -7.60
C ALA A 57 -18.57 -7.63 -7.97
N GLU A 58 -18.14 -7.81 -9.21
CA GLU A 58 -17.74 -9.09 -9.78
C GLU A 58 -16.23 -9.31 -9.72
N ILE A 59 -15.44 -8.22 -9.74
CA ILE A 59 -13.98 -8.30 -9.79
C ILE A 59 -13.30 -7.09 -9.13
N ALA A 60 -12.20 -7.38 -8.44
CA ALA A 60 -11.28 -6.37 -7.94
C ALA A 60 -9.85 -6.65 -8.42
N VAL A 61 -9.11 -5.58 -8.71
CA VAL A 61 -7.70 -5.63 -9.09
C VAL A 61 -6.93 -4.69 -8.17
N LYS A 62 -5.99 -5.25 -7.41
CA LYS A 62 -5.20 -4.52 -6.41
C LYS A 62 -3.72 -4.84 -6.58
N LEU A 63 -2.88 -3.82 -6.44
CA LEU A 63 -1.43 -3.99 -6.30
C LEU A 63 -1.06 -3.89 -4.83
N LEU A 64 -0.32 -4.89 -4.34
CA LEU A 64 0.19 -4.92 -2.97
C LEU A 64 1.69 -4.61 -2.99
N ALA A 65 2.07 -3.53 -2.33
CA ALA A 65 3.45 -3.08 -2.22
C ALA A 65 3.99 -3.41 -0.82
N MET A 66 4.52 -4.62 -0.66
CA MET A 66 4.99 -5.12 0.63
C MET A 66 6.38 -4.60 0.99
N LEU A 67 6.56 -4.19 2.25
CA LEU A 67 7.89 -3.89 2.78
C LEU A 67 8.70 -5.18 2.99
N PRO A 68 10.05 -5.12 3.02
CA PRO A 68 10.88 -6.29 3.28
C PRO A 68 10.48 -7.00 4.59
N ASN A 69 10.21 -8.30 4.51
CA ASN A 69 9.79 -9.16 5.63
C ASN A 69 8.45 -8.79 6.29
N GLN A 70 7.61 -7.95 5.64
CA GLN A 70 6.27 -7.64 6.12
C GLN A 70 5.30 -8.78 5.79
N VAL A 71 4.45 -9.12 6.75
CA VAL A 71 3.33 -10.06 6.58
C VAL A 71 2.05 -9.26 6.35
N LEU A 72 1.24 -9.66 5.37
CA LEU A 72 -0.14 -9.19 5.24
C LEU A 72 -1.07 -10.19 5.95
N PRO A 73 -1.74 -9.80 7.05
CA PRO A 73 -2.69 -10.65 7.76
C PRO A 73 -3.94 -10.98 6.95
#